data_AF-A0AAW5QQ34-F1
#
_entry.id   AF-A0AAW5QQ34-F1
#
_cell.length_a   1.000
_cell.length_b   1.000
_cell.length_c   1.000
_cell.angle_alpha   90.00
_cell.angle_beta   90.00
_cell.angle_gamma   90.00
#
_symmetry.space_group_name_H-M   'P 1'
#
loop_
_entity.id
_entity.type
_entity.pdbx_description
1 polymer ?
#
loop_
_entity_poly.entity_id
_entity_poly.type
_entity_poly.pdbx_seq_one_letter_code
_entity_poly.pdbx_strand_id
1 'polypeptide(L)' 'MKVGDLVKVHPRGKSVFTVIEVDEGSGTAFIEAVEDSPGRYPWTARLSELVPADE' A
#
# COMPACT_ATOMS: atom_id res chain seq x y z
N MET A 1 4.47 8.67 3.38
CA MET A 1 3.27 8.06 2.78
C MET A 1 2.06 8.53 3.56
N LYS A 2 0.97 8.79 2.87
CA LYS A 2 -0.31 9.21 3.46
C LYS A 2 -1.46 8.38 2.87
N VAL A 3 -2.60 8.42 3.54
CA VAL A 3 -3.84 7.84 3.02
C VAL A 3 -4.16 8.43 1.64
N GLY A 4 -4.51 7.57 0.70
CA GLY A 4 -4.77 7.89 -0.70
C GLY A 4 -3.54 7.79 -1.63
N ASP A 5 -2.33 7.61 -1.09
CA ASP A 5 -1.14 7.40 -1.93
C ASP A 5 -1.21 6.04 -2.64
N LEU A 6 -0.71 6.00 -3.88
CA LEU A 6 -0.47 4.77 -4.64
C LEU A 6 0.95 4.26 -4.38
N VAL A 7 1.04 2.99 -3.99
CA VAL A 7 2.28 2.37 -3.52
C VAL A 7 2.47 0.97 -4.10
N LYS A 8 3.72 0.53 -4.16
CA LYS A 8 4.13 -0.86 -4.42
C LYS A 8 4.76 -1.41 -3.14
N VAL A 9 4.61 -2.70 -2.88
CA VAL A 9 5.28 -3.39 -1.76
C VAL A 9 6.75 -3.71 -2.03
N HIS A 10 7.22 -3.47 -3.25
CA HIS A 10 8.60 -3.71 -3.67
C HIS A 10 8.94 -2.84 -4.89
N PRO A 11 10.19 -2.33 -5.04
CA PRO A 11 10.60 -1.51 -6.18
C PRO A 11 10.36 -2.16 -7.55
N ARG A 12 10.48 -3.49 -7.62
CA ARG A 12 10.24 -4.28 -8.85
C ARG A 12 8.82 -4.85 -8.92
N GLY A 13 7.96 -4.49 -7.98
CA GLY A 13 6.57 -4.94 -7.91
C GLY A 13 5.74 -4.33 -9.03
N LYS A 14 4.91 -5.15 -9.68
CA LYS A 14 3.96 -4.67 -10.70
C LYS A 14 2.60 -4.31 -10.13
N SER A 15 2.27 -4.87 -8.97
CA SER A 15 1.01 -4.61 -8.28
C SER A 15 1.05 -3.25 -7.58
N VAL A 16 0.03 -2.45 -7.84
CA VAL A 16 -0.18 -1.14 -7.21
C VAL A 16 -1.30 -1.25 -6.19
N PHE A 17 -1.09 -0.62 -5.04
CA PHE A 17 -1.99 -0.61 -3.91
C PHE A 17 -2.27 0.84 -3.51
N THR A 18 -3.45 1.09 -2.97
CA THR A 18 -3.82 2.35 -2.35
C THR A 18 -3.64 2.23 -0.84
N VAL A 19 -2.98 3.21 -0.23
CA VAL A 19 -2.95 3.33 1.23
C VAL A 19 -4.31 3.78 1.73
N ILE A 20 -5.00 2.95 2.52
CA ILE A 20 -6.32 3.28 3.06
C ILE A 20 -6.25 3.77 4.52
N GLU A 21 -5.21 3.37 5.25
CA GLU A 21 -4.97 3.78 6.63
C GLU A 21 -3.47 3.74 6.93
N VAL A 22 -2.99 4.65 7.78
CA VAL A 22 -1.60 4.68 8.24
C VAL A 22 -1.60 4.67 9.77
N ASP A 23 -0.90 3.71 10.34
CA ASP A 23 -0.64 3.62 11.77
C ASP A 23 0.81 4.04 12.05
N GLU A 24 0.98 5.33 12.39
CA GLU A 24 2.29 5.91 12.67
C GLU A 24 2.91 5.38 13.97
N GLY A 25 2.09 4.89 14.91
CA GLY A 25 2.57 4.33 16.19
C GLY A 25 3.28 2.99 16.04
N SER A 26 2.82 2.15 15.10
CA SER A 26 3.39 0.84 14.76
C SER A 26 4.30 0.87 13.53
N GLY A 27 4.31 1.97 12.78
CA GLY A 27 5.07 2.10 11.54
C GLY A 27 4.50 1.24 10.39
N THR A 28 3.19 0.98 10.42
CA THR A 28 2.50 0.17 9.42
C THR A 28 1.41 0.95 8.69
N ALA A 29 0.96 0.44 7.56
CA ALA A 29 -0.14 0.99 6.79
C ALA A 29 -1.03 -0.14 6.29
N PHE A 30 -2.34 0.09 6.27
CA PHE A 30 -3.26 -0.77 5.55
C PHE A 30 -3.30 -0.33 4.10
N ILE A 31 -3.06 -1.29 3.20
CA ILE A 31 -3.10 -1.08 1.77
C ILE A 31 -4.12 -2.01 1.13
N GLU A 32 -4.79 -1.53 0.09
CA GLU A 32 -5.76 -2.28 -0.70
C GLU A 32 -5.33 -2.27 -2.17
N ALA A 33 -5.49 -3.38 -2.89
CA ALA A 33 -5.14 -3.43 -4.31
C ALA A 33 -6.00 -2.45 -5.14
N VAL A 34 -5.39 -1.79 -6.13
CA VAL A 34 -6.13 -0.89 -7.04
C VAL A 34 -6.96 -1.67 -8.06
N GLU A 35 -6.48 -2.84 -8.49
CA GLU A 35 -7.21 -3.68 -9.44
C GLU A 35 -8.52 -4.17 -8.84
N ASP A 36 -9.60 -3.97 -9.61
CA ASP A 36 -10.94 -4.41 -9.24
C ASP A 36 -11.07 -5.93 -9.42
N SER A 37 -10.47 -6.66 -8.49
CA SER A 37 -10.55 -8.12 -8.41
C SER A 37 -11.52 -8.55 -7.31
N PRO A 38 -12.35 -9.57 -7.53
CA PRO A 38 -13.21 -10.13 -6.49
C PRO A 38 -12.30 -10.73 -5.39
N GLY A 39 -12.27 -10.05 -4.23
CA GLY A 39 -11.37 -10.41 -3.12
C GLY A 39 -10.41 -9.31 -2.65
N ARG A 40 -10.69 -8.02 -2.93
CA ARG A 40 -9.97 -6.92 -2.30
C ARG A 40 -10.17 -6.98 -0.78
N TYR A 41 -9.13 -7.43 -0.10
CA TYR A 41 -9.04 -7.38 1.35
C TYR A 41 -7.84 -6.51 1.70
N PRO A 42 -8.04 -5.46 2.52
CA PRO A 42 -6.94 -4.67 3.01
C PRO A 42 -5.99 -5.55 3.82
N TRP A 43 -4.69 -5.42 3.56
CA TRP A 43 -3.68 -6.05 4.40
C TRP A 43 -2.72 -5.02 4.96
N THR A 44 -2.08 -5.38 6.06
CA THR A 44 -1.09 -4.55 6.73
C THR A 44 0.28 -4.70 6.07
N ALA A 45 0.91 -3.59 5.72
CA ALA A 45 2.26 -3.51 5.17
C ALA A 45 3.13 -2.55 5.99
N ARG A 46 4.45 -2.76 6.02
CA ARG A 46 5.37 -1.87 6.74
C ARG A 46 5.65 -0.62 5.90
N LEU A 47 5.58 0.55 6.52
CA LEU A 47 5.87 1.82 5.86
C LEU A 47 7.27 1.88 5.24
N SER A 48 8.24 1.18 5.85
CA SER A 48 9.61 1.10 5.37
C SER A 48 9.80 0.27 4.10
N GLU A 49 8.85 -0.60 3.77
CA GLU A 49 8.91 -1.49 2.59
C GLU A 49 8.07 -0.97 1.43
N LEU A 50 7.11 -0.08 1.73
CA LEU A 50 6.29 0.55 0.71
C LEU A 50 7.11 1.58 -0.07
N VAL A 51 6.96 1.55 -1.38
CA VAL A 51 7.54 2.54 -2.30
C VAL A 51 6.44 3.23 -3.10
N PRO A 52 6.59 4.52 -3.45
CA PRO A 52 5.63 5.22 -4.32
C PRO A 52 5.47 4.51 -5.67
N ALA A 53 4.25 4.49 -6.20
CA ALA A 53 3.98 3.89 -7.51
C ALA A 53 4.37 4.81 -8.69
N ASP A 54 4.52 6.13 -8.45
CA ASP A 54 4.81 7.20 -9.42
C ASP A 54 6.31 7.30 -9.85
N GLU A 55 7.10 6.24 -9.64
CA GLU A 55 8.47 6.11 -10.17
C GLU A 55 8.66 4.77 -10.93
#